data_AF-A0A8T4MQL1-F1
#
_entry.id   AF-A0A8T4MQL1-F1
#
_cell.length_a   1.000
_cell.length_b   1.000
_cell.length_c   1.000
_cell.angle_alpha   90.00
_cell.angle_beta   90.00
_cell.angle_gamma   90.00
#
_symmetry.space_group_name_H-M   'P 1'
#
loop_
_entity.id
_entity.type
_entity.pdbx_description
1 polymer ?
#
loop_
_entity_poly.entity_id
_entity_poly.type
_entity_poly.pdbx_seq_one_letter_code
_entity_poly.pdbx_strand_id
1 'polypeptide(L)'
;MNKRGFSLLWIILPLLLVILVVLSVFVFYNSQKPEEKTISTNTNPKSTQGTTQSSTIKDCETDMACFIDAAKSCQKSKALFTGTVNLFGIEQTTSSYYELKGIQSDKCLFYIRTEDVELQFSEELIQQMQTSGASQTEINQQLQESQNLANQLKGRDGTCNIETQRLVTLLTGWQQGDFSTEDLEGVDCSGRYFESEL
;
A
#
# COMPACT_ATOMS: atom_id res chain seq x y z
N MET A 1 -40.36 -51.63 13.07
CA MET A 1 -39.03 -51.01 12.94
C MET A 1 -38.85 -50.56 11.49
N ASN A 2 -39.15 -49.29 11.17
CA ASN A 2 -38.89 -48.74 9.84
C ASN A 2 -37.55 -48.01 9.86
N LYS A 3 -36.54 -48.57 9.18
CA LYS A 3 -35.27 -47.89 8.93
C LYS A 3 -35.54 -46.76 7.95
N ARG A 4 -35.57 -45.51 8.43
CA ARG A 4 -35.55 -44.32 7.57
C ARG A 4 -34.20 -44.30 6.87
N GLY A 5 -34.19 -44.73 5.61
CA GLY A 5 -33.03 -44.58 4.74
C GLY A 5 -32.75 -43.09 4.55
N PHE A 6 -31.68 -42.61 5.17
CA PHE A 6 -31.19 -41.25 5.00
C PHE A 6 -30.68 -41.14 3.55
N SER A 7 -31.52 -40.60 2.67
CA SER A 7 -31.22 -40.52 1.25
C SER A 7 -30.09 -39.52 1.03
N LEU A 8 -28.91 -40.03 0.65
CA LEU A 8 -27.70 -39.27 0.30
C LEU A 8 -27.96 -38.12 -0.70
N LEU A 9 -29.07 -38.19 -1.43
CA LEU A 9 -29.56 -37.15 -2.35
C LEU A 9 -29.72 -35.76 -1.70
N TRP A 10 -30.04 -35.68 -0.40
CA TRP A 10 -30.21 -34.40 0.29
C TRP A 10 -28.89 -33.67 0.58
N ILE A 11 -27.76 -34.39 0.60
CA ILE A 11 -26.42 -33.80 0.81
C ILE A 11 -25.79 -33.41 -0.52
N ILE A 12 -26.01 -34.20 -1.57
CA ILE A 12 -25.37 -33.98 -2.87
C ILE A 12 -25.95 -32.75 -3.59
N LEU A 13 -27.26 -32.50 -3.45
CA LEU A 13 -27.93 -31.38 -4.12
C LEU A 13 -27.37 -29.98 -3.75
N PRO A 14 -27.19 -29.61 -2.47
CA PRO A 14 -26.60 -28.31 -2.12
C PRO A 14 -25.12 -28.22 -2.53
N LEU A 15 -24.36 -29.32 -2.45
CA LEU A 15 -22.95 -29.32 -2.85
C LEU A 15 -22.78 -29.02 -4.35
N LEU A 16 -23.63 -29.62 -5.20
CA LEU A 16 -23.65 -29.35 -6.64
C LEU A 16 -24.02 -27.90 -6.96
N LEU A 17 -24.97 -27.32 -6.22
CA LEU A 17 -25.34 -25.90 -6.37
C LEU A 17 -24.17 -24.97 -6.04
N VAL A 18 -23.44 -25.23 -4.95
CA VAL A 18 -22.25 -24.44 -4.59
C VAL A 18 -21.18 -24.54 -5.68
N ILE A 19 -20.92 -25.75 -6.20
CA ILE A 19 -19.94 -25.95 -7.29
C ILE A 19 -20.34 -25.19 -8.56
N LEU A 20 -21.63 -25.20 -8.93
CA LEU A 20 -22.11 -24.45 -10.10
C LEU A 20 -21.95 -22.93 -9.94
N VAL A 21 -22.21 -22.40 -8.75
CA VAL A 21 -22.00 -20.97 -8.45
C VAL A 21 -20.52 -20.62 -8.55
N VAL A 22 -19.64 -21.42 -7.95
CA VAL A 22 -18.18 -21.20 -8.02
C VAL A 22 -17.66 -21.24 -9.46
N LEU A 23 -18.10 -22.22 -10.26
CA LEU A 23 -17.72 -22.32 -11.67
C LEU A 23 -18.24 -21.12 -12.49
N SER A 24 -19.45 -20.65 -12.22
CA SER A 24 -20.02 -19.49 -12.92
C SER A 24 -19.24 -18.20 -12.64
N VAL A 25 -18.83 -17.99 -11.39
CA VAL A 25 -17.99 -16.85 -10.99
C VAL A 25 -16.60 -16.95 -11.61
N PHE A 26 -16.01 -18.15 -11.62
CA PHE A 26 -14.69 -18.38 -12.20
C PHE A 26 -14.65 -18.12 -13.71
N VAL A 27 -15.69 -18.53 -14.45
CA VAL A 27 -15.79 -18.22 -15.89
C VAL A 27 -15.94 -16.72 -16.10
N PHE A 28 -16.81 -16.05 -15.33
CA PHE A 28 -17.01 -14.60 -15.44
C PHE A 28 -15.72 -13.80 -15.17
N TYR A 29 -14.92 -14.21 -14.18
CA TYR A 29 -13.67 -13.54 -13.84
C TYR A 29 -12.63 -13.68 -14.96
N ASN A 30 -12.55 -14.85 -15.60
CA ASN A 30 -11.61 -15.08 -16.70
C ASN A 30 -11.99 -14.37 -18.01
N SER A 31 -13.26 -14.02 -18.21
CA SER A 31 -13.72 -13.32 -19.42
C SER A 31 -13.43 -11.81 -19.44
N GLN A 32 -12.99 -11.21 -18.33
CA GLN A 32 -12.74 -9.76 -18.26
C GLN A 32 -11.30 -9.32 -18.57
N LYS A 33 -10.41 -10.19 -19.08
CA LYS A 33 -9.06 -9.73 -19.46
C LYS A 33 -9.16 -8.74 -20.63
N PRO A 34 -8.83 -7.44 -20.44
CA PRO A 34 -8.89 -6.46 -21.50
C PRO A 34 -7.81 -6.77 -22.55
N GLU A 35 -8.18 -6.75 -23.83
CA GLU A 35 -7.22 -6.82 -24.93
C GLU A 35 -6.30 -5.59 -24.89
N GLU A 36 -5.03 -5.83 -24.59
CA GLU A 36 -3.98 -4.82 -24.61
C GLU A 36 -3.65 -4.47 -26.07
N LYS A 37 -4.18 -3.34 -26.56
CA LYS A 37 -3.83 -2.81 -27.89
C LYS A 37 -2.38 -2.33 -27.88
N THR A 38 -1.50 -3.13 -28.47
CA THR A 38 -0.11 -2.77 -28.73
C THR A 38 -0.05 -1.66 -29.78
N ILE A 39 0.20 -0.41 -29.36
CA ILE A 39 0.51 0.70 -30.27
C ILE A 39 2.03 0.77 -30.42
N SER A 40 2.54 0.36 -31.57
CA SER A 40 3.95 0.51 -31.95
C SER A 40 4.20 1.94 -32.45
N THR A 41 4.78 2.79 -31.60
CA THR A 41 5.25 4.12 -32.01
C THR A 41 6.76 4.08 -32.25
N ASN A 42 7.15 4.10 -33.53
CA ASN A 42 8.52 4.28 -33.99
C ASN A 42 8.91 5.76 -33.89
N THR A 43 9.76 6.12 -32.93
CA THR A 43 10.33 7.48 -32.85
C THR A 43 11.85 7.42 -32.77
N ASN A 44 12.50 7.95 -33.79
CA ASN A 44 13.95 8.15 -33.88
C ASN A 44 14.46 9.08 -32.76
N PRO A 45 15.44 8.67 -31.94
CA PRO A 45 16.02 9.55 -30.93
C PRO A 45 17.01 10.52 -31.58
N LYS A 46 16.59 11.79 -31.71
CA LYS A 46 17.49 12.91 -32.00
C LYS A 46 18.23 13.25 -30.70
N SER A 47 19.48 12.82 -30.62
CA SER A 47 20.42 13.12 -29.52
C SER A 47 20.62 14.64 -29.38
N THR A 48 19.98 15.24 -28.37
CA THR A 48 20.21 16.61 -27.94
C THR A 48 21.21 16.59 -26.78
N GLN A 49 22.41 17.12 -27.02
CA GLN A 49 23.45 17.31 -26.01
C GLN A 49 22.93 18.26 -24.92
N GLY A 50 22.78 17.72 -23.71
CA GLY A 50 22.22 18.41 -22.56
C GLY A 50 23.20 19.40 -21.94
N THR A 51 22.77 20.66 -21.90
CA THR A 51 23.26 21.65 -20.94
C THR A 51 22.98 21.12 -19.54
N THR A 52 24.01 20.94 -18.72
CA THR A 52 23.92 20.48 -17.33
C THR A 52 23.24 21.56 -16.48
N GLN A 53 21.92 21.64 -16.58
CA GLN A 53 21.10 22.53 -15.78
C GLN A 53 21.09 21.96 -14.36
N SER A 54 21.79 22.62 -13.44
CA SER A 54 21.78 22.30 -12.02
C SER A 54 20.32 22.28 -11.53
N SER A 55 19.75 21.09 -11.38
CA SER A 55 18.35 20.94 -10.98
C SER A 55 18.26 21.21 -9.48
N THR A 56 17.79 22.38 -9.10
CA THR A 56 17.41 22.68 -7.71
C THR A 56 16.37 21.67 -7.24
N ILE A 57 16.58 21.05 -6.07
CA ILE A 57 15.61 20.15 -5.43
C ILE A 57 14.40 21.00 -5.00
N LYS A 58 13.20 20.65 -5.46
CA LYS A 58 11.95 21.31 -5.08
C LYS A 58 11.53 20.87 -3.68
N ASP A 59 11.40 21.81 -2.74
CA ASP A 59 10.87 21.52 -1.41
C ASP A 59 9.34 21.63 -1.44
N CYS A 60 8.63 20.53 -1.21
CA CYS A 60 7.16 20.52 -1.14
C CYS A 60 6.65 20.57 0.30
N GLU A 61 7.53 20.57 1.31
CA GLU A 61 7.16 20.57 2.73
C GLU A 61 6.10 19.48 3.02
N THR A 62 4.87 19.85 3.38
CA THR A 62 3.76 18.94 3.66
C THR A 62 2.72 18.86 2.54
N ASP A 63 2.94 19.55 1.42
CA ASP A 63 2.03 19.57 0.27
C ASP A 63 2.23 18.33 -0.60
N MET A 64 1.42 17.30 -0.34
CA MET A 64 1.41 16.07 -1.13
C MET A 64 1.07 16.32 -2.61
N ALA A 65 0.22 17.30 -2.93
CA ALA A 65 -0.12 17.61 -4.32
C ALA A 65 1.09 18.20 -5.07
N CYS A 66 1.89 19.05 -4.41
CA CYS A 66 3.17 19.52 -4.93
C CYS A 66 4.13 18.36 -5.25
N PHE A 67 4.20 17.37 -4.37
CA PHE A 67 5.10 16.22 -4.52
C PHE A 67 4.64 15.28 -5.64
N ILE A 68 3.33 15.02 -5.74
CA ILE A 68 2.72 14.26 -6.85
C ILE A 68 2.97 14.97 -8.19
N ASP A 69 2.84 16.30 -8.25
CA ASP A 69 3.08 17.04 -9.48
C ASP A 69 4.55 16.95 -9.94
N ALA A 70 5.50 17.01 -9.00
CA ALA A 70 6.90 16.75 -9.29
C ALA A 70 7.13 15.30 -9.79
N ALA A 71 6.42 14.33 -9.22
CA ALA A 71 6.49 12.91 -9.62
C ALA A 71 6.12 12.68 -11.10
N LYS A 72 5.20 13.47 -11.67
CA LYS A 72 4.81 13.35 -13.09
C LYS A 72 5.97 13.49 -14.09
N SER A 73 7.08 14.09 -13.66
CA SER A 73 8.30 14.26 -14.46
C SER A 73 9.55 13.71 -13.78
N CYS A 74 9.39 12.94 -12.70
CA CYS A 74 10.46 12.56 -11.77
C CYS A 74 11.36 13.76 -11.39
N GLN A 75 10.79 14.96 -11.26
CA GLN A 75 11.55 16.14 -10.86
C GLN A 75 12.08 15.94 -9.45
N LYS A 76 13.34 16.29 -9.20
CA LYS A 76 13.91 16.18 -7.85
C LYS A 76 13.11 17.01 -6.87
N SER A 77 12.55 16.37 -5.86
CA SER A 77 11.72 17.00 -4.84
C SER A 77 11.78 16.25 -3.53
N LYS A 78 11.36 16.88 -2.44
CA LYS A 78 11.20 16.24 -1.13
C LYS A 78 9.93 16.71 -0.43
N ALA A 79 9.38 15.88 0.45
CA ALA A 79 8.22 16.18 1.27
C ALA A 79 8.27 15.41 2.60
N LEU A 80 7.55 15.92 3.59
CA LEU A 80 7.23 15.24 4.85
C LEU A 80 5.72 15.07 4.90
N PHE A 81 5.23 13.83 4.93
CA PHE A 81 3.81 13.54 4.95
C PHE A 81 3.43 12.75 6.18
N THR A 82 2.31 13.12 6.78
CA THR A 82 1.72 12.40 7.92
C THR A 82 0.37 11.86 7.49
N GLY A 83 0.19 10.54 7.61
CA GLY A 83 -1.06 9.85 7.31
C GLY A 83 -1.52 9.04 8.52
N THR A 84 -2.84 8.92 8.70
CA THR A 84 -3.45 8.09 9.75
C THR A 84 -4.30 7.01 9.09
N VAL A 85 -4.08 5.75 9.47
CA VAL A 85 -4.86 4.60 9.01
C VAL A 85 -5.53 3.94 10.20
N ASN A 86 -6.79 3.54 10.06
CA ASN A 86 -7.50 2.77 11.08
C ASN A 86 -7.59 1.31 10.65
N LEU A 87 -6.89 0.44 11.37
CA LEU A 87 -6.83 -1.00 11.13
C LEU A 87 -7.52 -1.72 12.30
N PHE A 88 -8.78 -2.12 12.09
CA PHE A 88 -9.57 -2.84 13.09
C PHE A 88 -9.68 -2.12 14.44
N GLY A 89 -9.81 -0.79 14.41
CA GLY A 89 -9.90 0.03 15.61
C GLY A 89 -8.56 0.41 16.22
N ILE A 90 -7.44 0.10 15.57
CA ILE A 90 -6.12 0.63 15.89
C ILE A 90 -5.83 1.77 14.92
N GLU A 91 -5.70 2.99 15.44
CA GLU A 91 -5.33 4.17 14.68
C GLU A 91 -3.81 4.29 14.66
N GLN A 92 -3.21 4.11 13.49
CA GLN A 92 -1.78 4.29 13.27
C GLN A 92 -1.54 5.60 12.51
N THR A 93 -0.88 6.56 13.15
CA THR A 93 -0.39 7.78 12.52
C THR A 93 1.09 7.60 12.17
N THR A 94 1.44 7.72 10.90
CA THR A 94 2.82 7.56 10.41
C THR A 94 3.26 8.84 9.74
N SER A 95 4.40 9.39 10.18
CA SER A 95 5.09 10.49 9.52
C SER A 95 6.25 9.96 8.70
N SER A 96 6.31 10.28 7.42
CA SER A 96 7.31 9.78 6.48
C SER A 96 7.96 10.90 5.69
N TYR A 97 9.28 10.83 5.53
CA TYR A 97 10.05 11.65 4.61
C TYR A 97 10.10 10.97 3.23
N TYR A 98 9.77 11.73 2.19
CA TYR A 98 9.76 11.31 0.80
C TYR A 98 10.72 12.15 -0.02
N GLU A 99 11.44 11.51 -0.95
CA GLU A 99 12.33 12.20 -1.87
C GLU A 99 12.33 11.56 -3.26
N LEU A 100 12.18 12.39 -4.30
CA LEU A 100 12.45 12.02 -5.68
C LEU A 100 13.88 12.42 -6.02
N LYS A 101 14.69 11.43 -6.39
CA LYS A 101 16.11 11.62 -6.72
C LYS A 101 16.36 11.87 -8.20
N GLY A 102 15.30 11.84 -9.02
CA GLY A 102 15.37 12.03 -10.46
C GLY A 102 14.98 10.77 -11.24
N ILE A 103 15.35 10.77 -12.52
CA ILE A 103 15.21 9.61 -13.42
C ILE A 103 16.45 8.71 -13.29
N GLN A 104 16.23 7.40 -13.15
CA GLN A 104 17.26 6.37 -13.25
C GLN A 104 16.72 5.21 -14.11
N SER A 105 17.36 4.94 -15.25
CA SER A 105 16.94 3.87 -16.18
C SER A 105 15.47 4.00 -16.60
N ASP A 106 15.09 5.19 -17.07
CA ASP A 106 13.74 5.56 -17.53
C ASP A 106 12.61 5.49 -16.48
N LYS A 107 12.96 5.29 -15.20
CA LYS A 107 12.05 5.22 -14.06
C LYS A 107 12.36 6.30 -13.03
N CYS A 108 11.41 6.61 -12.16
CA CYS A 108 11.65 7.51 -11.03
C CYS A 108 12.38 6.78 -9.91
N LEU A 109 13.45 7.40 -9.38
CA LEU A 109 14.11 6.93 -8.17
C LEU A 109 13.46 7.57 -6.93
N PHE A 110 12.63 6.81 -6.23
CA PHE A 110 11.84 7.25 -5.09
C PHE A 110 12.45 6.74 -3.78
N TYR A 111 12.73 7.64 -2.84
CA TYR A 111 13.20 7.33 -1.48
C TYR A 111 12.11 7.61 -0.45
N ILE A 112 12.00 6.71 0.52
CA ILE A 112 11.07 6.77 1.64
C ILE A 112 11.80 6.48 2.95
N ARG A 113 11.50 7.23 4.00
CA ARG A 113 11.94 6.95 5.38
C ARG A 113 10.83 7.23 6.37
N THR A 114 10.62 6.31 7.30
CA THR A 114 9.72 6.53 8.43
C THR A 114 10.37 7.47 9.44
N GLU A 115 9.79 8.64 9.66
CA GLU A 115 10.26 9.59 10.68
C GLU A 115 9.66 9.31 12.04
N ASP A 116 8.38 8.93 12.09
CA ASP A 116 7.67 8.65 13.33
C ASP A 116 6.47 7.73 13.11
N VAL A 117 6.11 6.97 14.15
CA VAL A 117 4.91 6.11 14.17
C VAL A 117 4.26 6.22 15.54
N GLU A 118 2.97 6.55 15.55
CA GLU A 118 2.14 6.62 16.75
C GLU A 118 0.96 5.67 16.59
N LEU A 119 0.64 4.91 17.64
CA LEU A 119 -0.50 4.04 17.72
C LEU A 119 -1.45 4.52 18.81
N GLN A 120 -2.74 4.46 18.52
CA GLN A 120 -3.82 4.66 19.48
C GLN A 120 -4.89 3.59 19.28
N PHE A 121 -5.56 3.17 20.35
CA PHE A 121 -6.76 2.35 20.24
C PHE A 121 -7.98 3.26 20.19
N SER A 122 -8.84 3.04 19.20
CA SER A 122 -10.15 3.70 19.09
C SER A 122 -11.02 3.41 20.32
N GLU A 123 -11.95 4.31 20.60
CA GLU A 123 -12.89 4.15 21.71
C GLU A 123 -13.73 2.88 21.56
N GLU A 124 -14.12 2.53 20.33
CA GLU A 124 -14.88 1.32 20.01
C GLU A 124 -14.09 0.05 20.37
N LEU A 125 -12.80 0.01 20.01
CA LEU A 125 -11.94 -1.12 20.35
C LEU A 125 -11.75 -1.24 21.87
N ILE A 126 -11.53 -0.12 22.56
CA ILE A 126 -11.40 -0.09 24.02
C ILE A 126 -12.68 -0.64 24.67
N GLN A 127 -13.86 -0.18 24.24
CA GLN A 127 -15.15 -0.65 24.76
C GLN A 127 -15.37 -2.14 24.47
N GLN A 128 -15.00 -2.62 23.29
CA GLN A 128 -15.08 -4.03 22.93
C GLN A 128 -14.18 -4.91 23.83
N MET A 129 -12.95 -4.46 24.09
CA MET A 129 -12.02 -5.16 24.98
C MET A 129 -12.54 -5.19 26.43
N GLN A 130 -13.05 -4.06 26.92
CA GLN A 130 -13.66 -3.97 28.26
C GLN A 130 -14.89 -4.90 28.40
N THR A 131 -15.74 -4.93 27.37
CA THR A 131 -16.89 -5.85 27.31
C THR A 131 -16.45 -7.31 27.31
N SER A 132 -15.27 -7.59 26.75
CA SER A 132 -14.65 -8.93 26.75
C SER A 132 -13.91 -9.25 28.07
N GLY A 133 -13.95 -8.35 29.05
CA GLY A 133 -13.38 -8.56 30.38
C GLY A 133 -11.98 -7.98 30.60
N ALA A 134 -11.40 -7.29 29.62
CA ALA A 134 -10.10 -6.65 29.79
C ALA A 134 -10.20 -5.42 30.71
N SER A 135 -9.27 -5.31 31.66
CA SER A 135 -9.11 -4.13 32.50
C SER A 135 -8.42 -2.99 31.74
N GLN A 136 -8.59 -1.75 32.20
CA GLN A 136 -7.91 -0.60 31.60
C GLN A 136 -6.37 -0.74 31.65
N THR A 137 -5.84 -1.36 32.70
CA THR A 137 -4.39 -1.60 32.85
C THR A 137 -3.87 -2.55 31.77
N GLU A 138 -4.59 -3.64 31.48
CA GLU A 138 -4.23 -4.58 30.41
C GLU A 138 -4.29 -3.92 29.03
N ILE A 139 -5.33 -3.12 28.78
CA ILE A 139 -5.47 -2.36 27.51
C ILE A 139 -4.30 -1.40 27.32
N ASN A 140 -3.94 -0.64 28.36
CA ASN A 140 -2.81 0.29 28.31
C ASN A 140 -1.47 -0.43 28.12
N GLN A 141 -1.29 -1.59 28.77
CA GLN A 141 -0.09 -2.39 28.59
C GLN A 141 0.02 -2.90 27.13
N GLN A 142 -1.08 -3.41 26.57
CA GLN A 142 -1.10 -3.87 25.18
C GLN A 142 -0.83 -2.74 24.19
N LEU A 143 -1.37 -1.54 24.43
CA LEU A 143 -1.06 -0.36 23.63
C LEU A 143 0.42 0.00 23.72
N GLN A 144 1.00 -0.02 24.92
CA GLN A 144 2.43 0.28 25.12
C GLN A 144 3.33 -0.74 24.42
N GLU A 145 3.02 -2.04 24.51
CA GLU A 145 3.74 -3.10 23.80
C GLU A 145 3.65 -2.92 22.28
N SER A 146 2.45 -2.62 21.77
CA SER A 146 2.23 -2.34 20.35
C SER A 146 3.02 -1.11 19.89
N GLN A 147 3.01 -0.03 20.67
CA GLN A 147 3.79 1.18 20.40
C GLN A 147 5.30 0.90 20.37
N ASN A 148 5.80 0.05 21.28
CA ASN A 148 7.21 -0.33 21.30
C ASN A 148 7.62 -1.09 20.03
N LEU A 149 6.75 -1.98 19.51
CA LEU A 149 6.97 -2.67 18.24
C LEU A 149 6.93 -1.68 17.07
N ALA A 150 5.93 -0.79 17.02
CA ALA A 150 5.80 0.24 15.99
C ALA A 150 7.02 1.18 15.95
N ASN A 151 7.58 1.53 17.12
CA ASN A 151 8.78 2.36 17.23
C ASN A 151 10.01 1.73 16.56
N GLN A 152 10.04 0.41 16.34
CA GLN A 152 11.13 -0.25 15.61
C GLN A 152 11.11 0.05 14.10
N LEU A 153 10.00 0.59 13.59
CA LEU A 153 9.88 1.08 12.22
C LEU A 153 10.53 2.46 12.04
N LYS A 154 10.72 3.23 13.12
CA LYS A 154 11.29 4.57 13.06
C LYS A 154 12.71 4.54 12.49
N GLY A 155 12.94 5.41 11.52
CA GLY A 155 14.21 5.51 10.79
C GLY A 155 14.47 4.36 9.81
N ARG A 156 13.56 3.40 9.62
CA ARG A 156 13.64 2.47 8.49
C ARG A 156 13.42 3.24 7.20
N ASP A 157 14.22 2.91 6.19
CA ASP A 157 14.20 3.59 4.92
C ASP A 157 14.38 2.64 3.74
N GLY A 158 14.05 3.14 2.55
CA GLY A 158 14.10 2.37 1.33
C GLY A 158 14.16 3.25 0.10
N THR A 159 14.61 2.66 -1.00
CA THR A 159 14.61 3.28 -2.32
C THR A 159 13.96 2.32 -3.32
N CYS A 160 13.06 2.84 -4.14
CA CYS A 160 12.35 2.11 -5.18
C CYS A 160 12.65 2.73 -6.55
N ASN A 161 12.86 1.87 -7.55
CA ASN A 161 12.93 2.27 -8.95
C ASN A 161 11.60 1.96 -9.64
N ILE A 162 10.77 2.98 -9.84
CA ILE A 162 9.35 2.84 -10.14
C ILE A 162 8.94 3.60 -11.41
N GLU A 163 8.08 2.99 -12.22
CA GLU A 163 7.49 3.64 -13.40
C GLU A 163 6.73 4.91 -13.00
N THR A 164 6.93 6.00 -13.75
CA THR A 164 6.37 7.33 -13.43
C THR A 164 4.87 7.29 -13.19
N GLN A 165 4.12 6.66 -14.11
CA GLN A 165 2.66 6.58 -14.00
C GLN A 165 2.21 5.75 -12.78
N ARG A 166 2.97 4.70 -12.45
CA ARG A 166 2.68 3.86 -11.28
C ARG A 166 2.93 4.64 -9.99
N LEU A 167 4.04 5.36 -9.89
CA LEU A 167 4.35 6.22 -8.75
C LEU A 167 3.29 7.31 -8.54
N VAL A 168 2.87 8.00 -9.61
CA VAL A 168 1.82 9.02 -9.52
C VAL A 168 0.51 8.42 -9.01
N THR A 169 0.14 7.23 -9.50
CA THR A 169 -1.08 6.52 -9.06
C THR A 169 -1.00 6.16 -7.58
N LEU A 170 0.13 5.57 -7.16
CA LEU A 170 0.41 5.20 -5.77
C LEU A 170 0.35 6.40 -4.83
N LEU A 171 1.05 7.49 -5.15
CA LEU A 171 1.04 8.69 -4.31
C LEU A 171 -0.34 9.36 -4.24
N THR A 172 -1.12 9.28 -5.32
CA THR A 172 -2.50 9.78 -5.35
C THR A 172 -3.42 8.93 -4.45
N GLY A 173 -3.26 7.61 -4.46
CA GLY A 173 -3.97 6.70 -3.55
C GLY A 173 -3.63 7.01 -2.09
N TRP A 174 -2.35 7.15 -1.77
CA TRP A 174 -1.88 7.49 -0.42
C TRP A 174 -2.41 8.85 0.06
N GLN A 175 -2.51 9.84 -0.84
CA GLN A 175 -3.13 11.13 -0.53
C GLN A 175 -4.61 10.99 -0.12
N GLN A 176 -5.30 9.99 -0.67
CA GLN A 176 -6.71 9.71 -0.40
C GLN A 176 -6.91 8.75 0.78
N GLY A 177 -5.83 8.28 1.41
CA GLY A 177 -5.89 7.29 2.48
C GLY A 177 -6.05 5.84 1.99
N ASP A 178 -5.88 5.60 0.69
CA ASP A 178 -5.88 4.26 0.11
C ASP A 178 -4.44 3.71 0.15
N PHE A 179 -4.17 2.85 1.11
CA PHE A 179 -2.87 2.22 1.31
C PHE A 179 -3.00 0.72 1.09
N SER A 180 -2.24 0.17 0.13
CA SER A 180 -2.21 -1.27 -0.12
C SER A 180 -0.79 -1.82 -0.05
N THR A 181 -0.65 -3.03 0.50
CA THR A 181 0.62 -3.78 0.42
C THR A 181 0.95 -4.19 -1.01
N GLU A 182 -0.04 -4.22 -1.90
CA GLU A 182 0.10 -4.53 -3.33
C GLU A 182 0.67 -3.35 -4.13
N ASP A 183 0.60 -2.11 -3.60
CA ASP A 183 1.02 -0.89 -4.30
C ASP A 183 2.47 -0.98 -4.82
N LEU A 184 3.33 -1.68 -4.07
CA LEU A 184 4.75 -1.86 -4.35
C LEU A 184 5.10 -3.25 -4.91
N GLU A 185 4.11 -4.13 -5.13
CA GLU A 185 4.38 -5.48 -5.64
C GLU A 185 5.00 -5.44 -7.05
N GLY A 186 6.13 -6.12 -7.24
CA GLY A 186 6.85 -6.11 -8.51
C GLY A 186 7.57 -4.79 -8.83
N VAL A 187 7.67 -3.86 -7.88
CA VAL A 187 8.59 -2.71 -7.95
C VAL A 187 9.95 -3.14 -7.42
N ASP A 188 11.02 -2.69 -8.09
CA ASP A 188 12.40 -2.91 -7.62
C ASP A 188 12.69 -1.97 -6.45
N CYS A 189 12.47 -2.47 -5.24
CA CYS A 189 12.64 -1.75 -3.98
C CYS A 189 13.72 -2.41 -3.13
N SER A 190 14.51 -1.59 -2.44
CA SER A 190 15.59 -2.02 -1.55
C SER A 190 15.68 -1.16 -0.30
N GLY A 191 16.24 -1.71 0.79
CA GLY A 191 16.42 -1.03 2.07
C GLY A 191 15.56 -1.63 3.19
N ARG A 192 15.85 -1.20 4.43
CA ARG A 192 15.25 -1.74 5.67
C ARG A 192 13.74 -1.52 5.78
N TYR A 193 13.19 -0.59 5.02
CA TYR A 193 11.74 -0.39 4.94
C TYR A 193 11.00 -1.62 4.38
N PHE A 194 11.65 -2.40 3.51
CA PHE A 194 11.04 -3.56 2.84
C PHE A 194 11.45 -4.91 3.44
N GLU A 195 12.28 -4.91 4.48
CA GLU A 195 12.68 -6.13 5.17
C GLU A 195 11.54 -6.62 6.07
N SER A 196 11.20 -7.90 5.96
CA SER A 196 10.06 -8.54 6.66
C SER A 196 10.36 -8.91 8.13
N GLU A 197 11.54 -8.56 8.65
CA GLU A 197 11.92 -8.89 10.02
C GLU A 197 11.41 -7.82 11.01
N LEU A 198 10.31 -8.16 11.70
CA LEU A 198 9.92 -7.65 13.02
C LEU A 198 9.61 -8.83 13.93
#